data_AF-A0A1E3W7U7-F1
#
_entry.id   AF-A0A1E3W7U7-F1
#
_cell.length_a   1.000
_cell.length_b   1.000
_cell.length_c   1.000
_cell.angle_alpha   90.00
_cell.angle_beta   90.00
_cell.angle_gamma   90.00
#
_symmetry.space_group_name_H-M   'P 1'
#
loop_
_entity.id
_entity.type
_entity.pdbx_description
1 polymer ?
#
loop_
_entity_poly.entity_id
_entity_poly.type
_entity_poly.pdbx_seq_one_letter_code
_entity_poly.pdbx_strand_id
1 'polypeptide(L)'
;MRLVIAAAVLLAAAALAGLGYYYYRVGQELDDIRARLVTEEQLANPDDPATTSGIRLAPIQCARVYDLRANPIARRLRGDEIRGMWAYCEKIADMASGFDRRRKERP
;
A
#
# COMPACT_ATOMS: atom_id res chain seq x y z
N MET A 1 -34.74 -5.36 -29.90
CA MET A 1 -34.20 -6.35 -28.94
C MET A 1 -32.70 -6.62 -29.13
N ARG A 2 -32.24 -7.00 -30.34
CA ARG A 2 -30.80 -7.28 -30.63
C ARG A 2 -29.84 -6.11 -30.34
N LEU A 3 -30.22 -4.88 -30.70
CA LEU A 3 -29.40 -3.69 -30.44
C LEU A 3 -29.27 -3.36 -28.94
N VAL A 4 -30.33 -3.62 -28.16
CA VAL A 4 -30.31 -3.43 -26.69
C VAL A 4 -29.39 -4.44 -26.02
N ILE A 5 -29.44 -5.70 -26.48
CA ILE A 5 -28.53 -6.76 -25.99
C ILE A 5 -27.08 -6.42 -26.34
N ALA A 6 -26.81 -6.00 -27.58
CA ALA A 6 -25.47 -5.60 -28.01
C ALA A 6 -24.93 -4.41 -27.19
N ALA A 7 -25.76 -3.39 -26.94
CA ALA A 7 -25.38 -2.25 -26.10
C ALA A 7 -25.09 -2.67 -24.65
N ALA A 8 -25.91 -3.54 -24.07
CA ALA A 8 -25.69 -4.06 -22.71
C ALA A 8 -24.38 -4.85 -22.59
N VAL A 9 -24.06 -5.67 -23.59
CA VAL A 9 -22.80 -6.44 -23.63
C VAL A 9 -21.59 -5.51 -23.73
N LEU A 10 -21.65 -4.47 -24.56
CA LEU A 10 -20.56 -3.50 -24.69
C LEU A 10 -20.34 -2.71 -23.40
N LEU A 11 -21.40 -2.30 -22.72
CA LEU A 11 -21.30 -1.62 -21.43
C LEU A 11 -20.68 -2.52 -20.35
N ALA A 12 -21.09 -3.79 -20.30
CA ALA A 12 -20.51 -4.77 -19.37
C ALA A 12 -19.01 -5.00 -19.66
N ALA A 13 -18.64 -5.14 -20.93
CA ALA A 13 -17.23 -5.32 -21.33
C ALA A 13 -16.37 -4.09 -20.97
N ALA A 14 -16.88 -2.88 -21.22
CA ALA A 14 -16.17 -1.65 -20.86
C ALA A 14 -16.00 -1.51 -19.34
N ALA A 15 -17.03 -1.85 -18.56
CA ALA A 15 -16.95 -1.84 -17.10
C ALA A 15 -15.91 -2.85 -16.57
N LEU A 16 -15.89 -4.06 -17.12
CA LEU A 16 -14.91 -5.09 -16.76
C LEU A 16 -13.48 -4.67 -17.13
N ALA A 17 -13.28 -4.10 -18.31
CA ALA A 17 -11.99 -3.58 -18.74
C ALA A 17 -11.50 -2.43 -17.84
N GLY A 18 -12.40 -1.51 -17.48
CA GLY A 18 -12.08 -0.42 -16.55
C GLY A 18 -11.68 -0.92 -15.16
N LEU A 19 -12.42 -1.90 -14.62
CA LEU A 19 -12.07 -2.53 -13.34
C LEU A 19 -10.75 -3.29 -13.40
N GLY A 20 -10.50 -4.04 -14.48
CA GLY A 20 -9.23 -4.75 -14.68
C GLY A 20 -8.03 -3.81 -14.78
N TYR A 21 -8.17 -2.71 -15.53
CA TYR A 21 -7.14 -1.68 -15.63
C TYR A 21 -6.86 -1.02 -14.26
N TYR A 22 -7.93 -0.69 -13.53
CA TYR A 22 -7.80 -0.10 -12.20
C TYR A 22 -7.14 -1.06 -11.19
N TYR A 23 -7.49 -2.35 -11.22
CA TYR A 23 -6.83 -3.40 -10.43
C TYR A 23 -5.31 -3.42 -10.70
N TYR A 24 -4.93 -3.42 -11.98
CA TYR A 24 -3.52 -3.41 -12.38
C TYR A 24 -2.77 -2.16 -11.88
N ARG A 25 -3.40 -0.98 -12.02
CA ARG A 25 -2.84 0.30 -11.54
C ARG A 25 -2.62 0.32 -10.03
N VAL A 26 -3.59 -0.13 -9.23
CA VAL A 26 -3.42 -0.26 -7.77
C VAL A 26 -2.28 -1.22 -7.45
N GLY A 27 -2.11 -2.28 -8.24
CA GLY A 27 -1.01 -3.20 -8.03
C GLY A 27 0.36 -2.62 -8.28
N GLN A 28 0.55 -1.93 -9.41
CA GLN A 28 1.79 -1.22 -9.68
C GLN A 28 2.12 -0.17 -8.60
N GLU A 29 1.10 0.52 -8.10
CA GLU A 29 1.30 1.51 -7.05
C GLU A 29 1.76 0.87 -5.73
N LEU A 30 1.18 -0.28 -5.36
CA LEU A 30 1.63 -1.04 -4.18
C LEU A 30 3.06 -1.56 -4.36
N ASP A 31 3.41 -2.05 -5.55
CA ASP A 31 4.77 -2.54 -5.82
C ASP A 31 5.81 -1.41 -5.79
N ASP A 32 5.47 -0.24 -6.34
CA ASP A 32 6.30 0.97 -6.28
C ASP A 32 6.50 1.45 -4.84
N ILE A 33 5.43 1.45 -4.04
CA ILE A 33 5.48 1.77 -2.61
C ILE A 33 6.41 0.79 -1.89
N ARG A 34 6.26 -0.52 -2.12
CA ARG A 34 7.07 -1.56 -1.50
C ARG A 34 8.54 -1.43 -1.86
N ALA A 35 8.86 -1.10 -3.11
CA ALA A 35 10.25 -0.92 -3.56
C ALA A 35 10.94 0.29 -2.92
N ARG A 36 10.18 1.29 -2.47
CA ARG A 36 10.69 2.53 -1.86
C ARG A 36 10.63 2.54 -0.33
N LEU A 37 9.88 1.62 0.27
CA LEU A 37 9.85 1.40 1.71
C LEU A 37 11.15 0.71 2.15
N VAL A 38 11.61 1.06 3.34
CA VAL A 38 12.71 0.34 3.99
C VAL A 38 12.33 -1.12 4.20
N THR A 39 13.27 -2.05 4.05
CA THR A 39 13.04 -3.49 4.28
C THR A 39 13.12 -3.84 5.76
N GLU A 40 12.67 -5.03 6.15
CA GLU A 40 12.79 -5.50 7.54
C GLU A 40 14.24 -5.62 8.00
N GLU A 41 15.13 -6.02 7.10
CA GLU A 41 16.57 -6.12 7.36
C GLU A 41 17.20 -4.74 7.60
N GLN A 42 16.76 -3.72 6.85
CA GLN A 42 17.17 -2.35 7.08
C GLN A 42 16.64 -1.86 8.43
N LEU A 43 15.37 -2.12 8.74
CA LEU A 43 14.76 -1.77 10.03
C LEU A 43 15.45 -2.44 11.24
N ALA A 44 16.08 -3.61 11.06
CA ALA A 44 16.87 -4.26 12.11
C ALA A 44 18.17 -3.50 12.44
N ASN A 45 18.65 -2.64 11.54
CA ASN A 45 19.84 -1.81 11.69
C ASN A 45 19.50 -0.32 11.49
N PRO A 46 18.73 0.29 12.42
CA PRO A 46 18.20 1.65 12.25
C PRO A 46 19.29 2.73 12.24
N ASP A 47 20.47 2.45 12.81
CA ASP A 47 21.57 3.41 12.93
C ASP A 47 22.42 3.51 11.64
N ASP A 48 22.18 2.64 10.64
CA ASP A 48 22.77 2.79 9.31
C ASP A 48 22.25 4.09 8.65
N PRO A 49 23.13 4.97 8.13
CA PRO A 49 22.73 6.19 7.42
C PRO A 49 21.73 5.95 6.28
N ALA A 50 21.86 4.85 5.54
CA ALA A 50 20.96 4.50 4.45
C ALA A 50 19.55 4.16 4.98
N THR A 51 19.48 3.40 6.08
CA THR A 51 18.23 3.08 6.76
C THR A 51 17.57 4.33 7.34
N THR A 52 18.34 5.20 7.99
CA THR A 52 17.82 6.45 8.58
C THR A 52 17.18 7.34 7.51
N SER A 53 17.81 7.46 6.34
CA SER A 53 17.24 8.19 5.19
C SER A 53 15.93 7.56 4.72
N GLY A 54 15.89 6.23 4.59
CA GLY A 54 14.69 5.50 4.20
C GLY A 54 13.54 5.63 5.22
N ILE A 55 13.83 5.58 6.52
CA ILE A 55 12.83 5.80 7.59
C ILE A 55 12.24 7.21 7.51
N ARG A 56 13.05 8.24 7.20
CA ARG A 56 12.54 9.62 7.02
C ARG A 56 11.62 9.76 5.80
N LEU A 57 11.83 8.96 4.76
CA LEU A 57 11.01 8.97 3.54
C LEU A 57 9.78 8.06 3.64
N ALA A 58 9.77 7.11 4.57
CA ALA A 58 8.67 6.17 4.78
C ALA A 58 7.29 6.85 5.00
N PRO A 59 7.15 7.97 5.73
CA PRO A 59 5.86 8.65 5.90
C PRO A 59 5.18 9.02 4.57
N ILE A 60 5.96 9.40 3.56
CA ILE A 60 5.42 9.75 2.22
C ILE A 60 4.80 8.50 1.57
N GLN A 61 5.50 7.36 1.63
CA GLN A 61 4.97 6.11 1.08
C GLN A 61 3.77 5.61 1.89
N CYS A 62 3.80 5.75 3.20
CA CYS A 62 2.71 5.36 4.08
C CYS A 62 1.46 6.22 3.89
N ALA A 63 1.59 7.51 3.58
CA ALA A 63 0.46 8.35 3.19
C ALA A 63 -0.22 7.84 1.91
N ARG A 64 0.56 7.40 0.91
CA ARG A 64 -0.01 6.80 -0.32
C ARG A 64 -0.78 5.50 -0.02
N VAL A 65 -0.27 4.67 0.90
CA VAL A 65 -1.00 3.47 1.36
C VAL A 65 -2.29 3.87 2.10
N TYR A 66 -2.26 4.93 2.90
CA TYR A 66 -3.45 5.46 3.56
C TYR A 66 -4.51 5.89 2.55
N ASP A 67 -4.13 6.59 1.49
CA ASP A 67 -5.04 7.02 0.43
C ASP A 67 -5.67 5.81 -0.29
N LEU A 68 -4.88 4.78 -0.59
CA LEU A 68 -5.39 3.51 -1.13
C LEU A 68 -6.34 2.81 -0.15
N ARG A 69 -6.07 2.87 1.16
CA ARG A 69 -6.94 2.32 2.20
C ARG A 69 -8.24 3.12 2.35
N ALA A 70 -8.21 4.44 2.15
CA ALA A 70 -9.40 5.28 2.16
C ALA A 70 -10.28 5.04 0.93
N ASN A 71 -9.70 4.57 -0.18
CA ASN A 71 -10.41 4.31 -1.42
C ASN A 71 -11.23 2.98 -1.38
N PRO A 72 -12.57 3.02 -1.52
CA PRO A 72 -13.42 1.84 -1.40
C PRO A 72 -13.24 0.85 -2.54
N ILE A 73 -12.92 1.32 -3.75
CA ILE A 73 -12.69 0.46 -4.92
C ILE A 73 -11.36 -0.29 -4.75
N ALA A 74 -10.30 0.42 -4.36
CA ALA A 74 -8.99 -0.18 -4.11
C ALA A 74 -9.07 -1.24 -3.00
N ARG A 75 -9.77 -0.94 -1.90
CA ARG A 75 -10.06 -1.91 -0.83
C ARG A 75 -10.81 -3.14 -1.30
N ARG A 76 -11.79 -2.98 -2.19
CA ARG A 76 -12.57 -4.11 -2.70
C ARG A 76 -11.73 -5.01 -3.60
N LEU A 77 -10.74 -4.45 -4.29
CA LEU A 77 -9.89 -5.14 -5.25
C LEU A 77 -8.64 -5.79 -4.61
N ARG A 78 -7.92 -5.07 -3.75
CA ARG A 78 -6.65 -5.51 -3.14
C ARG A 78 -6.57 -5.19 -1.65
N GLY A 79 -7.70 -5.28 -0.94
CA GLY A 79 -7.80 -4.87 0.47
C GLY A 79 -6.83 -5.57 1.41
N ASP A 80 -6.54 -6.86 1.21
CA ASP A 80 -5.61 -7.61 2.04
C ASP A 80 -4.17 -7.09 1.90
N GLU A 81 -3.74 -6.82 0.67
CA GLU A 81 -2.41 -6.29 0.39
C GLU A 81 -2.25 -4.87 0.93
N ILE A 82 -3.26 -4.02 0.77
CA ILE A 82 -3.29 -2.66 1.33
C ILE A 82 -3.21 -2.73 2.86
N ARG A 83 -3.94 -3.65 3.50
CA ARG A 83 -3.88 -3.84 4.96
C ARG A 83 -2.50 -4.32 5.42
N GLY A 84 -1.89 -5.28 4.73
CA GLY A 84 -0.53 -5.73 5.03
C GLY A 84 0.51 -4.62 4.90
N MET A 85 0.42 -3.83 3.82
CA MET A 85 1.30 -2.67 3.62
C MET A 85 1.10 -1.60 4.69
N TRP A 86 -0.15 -1.37 5.12
CA TRP A 86 -0.45 -0.44 6.18
C TRP A 86 0.11 -0.88 7.54
N ALA A 87 -0.05 -2.15 7.90
CA ALA A 87 0.53 -2.71 9.12
C ALA A 87 2.06 -2.58 9.12
N TYR A 88 2.68 -2.74 7.96
CA TYR A 88 4.12 -2.52 7.81
C TYR A 88 4.53 -1.06 8.03
N CYS A 89 3.72 -0.13 7.53
CA CYS A 89 3.89 1.30 7.77
C CYS A 89 3.77 1.67 9.26
N GLU A 90 2.81 1.07 9.98
CA GLU A 90 2.69 1.25 11.44
C GLU A 90 3.95 0.76 12.17
N LYS A 91 4.49 -0.40 11.76
CA LYS A 91 5.75 -0.95 12.30
C LYS A 91 6.93 0.03 12.13
N ILE A 92 7.04 0.69 10.97
CA ILE A 92 8.08 1.70 10.71
C ILE A 92 7.89 2.93 11.60
N ALA A 93 6.66 3.42 11.73
CA ALA A 93 6.34 4.58 12.57
C ALA A 93 6.65 4.33 14.06
N ASP A 94 6.35 3.13 14.57
CA ASP A 94 6.68 2.72 15.94
C ASP A 94 8.19 2.71 16.21
N MET A 95 8.99 2.24 15.24
CA MET A 95 10.45 2.29 15.33
C MET A 95 10.99 3.72 15.23
N ALA A 96 10.49 4.52 14.28
CA ALA A 96 10.93 5.90 14.06
C ALA A 96 10.65 6.80 15.26
N SER A 97 9.52 6.57 15.96
CA SER A 97 9.15 7.30 17.19
C SER A 97 9.91 6.82 18.44
N GLY A 98 10.77 5.80 18.32
CA GLY A 98 11.48 5.19 19.44
C GLY A 98 10.57 4.40 20.39
N PHE A 99 9.33 4.09 19.99
CA PHE A 99 8.37 3.34 20.79
C PHE A 99 8.83 1.89 21.02
N ASP A 100 9.50 1.28 20.03
CA ASP A 100 10.08 -0.07 20.17
C ASP A 100 11.10 -0.16 21.32
N ARG A 101 11.95 0.86 21.47
CA ARG A 101 12.94 0.92 22.56
C ARG A 101 12.26 0.94 23.94
N ARG A 102 11.18 1.72 24.09
CA ARG A 102 10.40 1.78 25.34
C ARG A 102 9.65 0.47 25.64
N ARG A 103 9.30 -0.30 24.61
CA ARG A 103 8.61 -1.60 24.77
C ARG A 103 9.59 -2.69 25.25
N LYS A 104 10.85 -2.64 24.80
CA LYS A 104 11.94 -3.54 25.26
C LYS A 104 12.47 -3.21 26.66
N GLU A 105 12.33 -1.96 27.11
CA GLU A 105 12.78 -1.53 28.46
C GLU A 105 11.76 -1.80 29.58
N ARG A 106 10.55 -2.28 29.28
CA ARG A 106 9.60 -2.71 30.32
C ARG A 106 9.83 -4.20 30.66
N PRO A 107 10.14 -4.54 31.94
CA PRO A 107 10.34 -5.92 32.39
C PRO A 107 9.08 -6.78 32.33
#